data_AF-D2QU77-F1
#
_entry.id   AF-D2QU77-F1
#
_cell.length_a   1.000
_cell.length_b   1.000
_cell.length_c   1.000
_cell.angle_alpha   90.00
_cell.angle_beta   90.00
_cell.angle_gamma   90.00
#
_symmetry.space_group_name_H-M   'P 1'
#
loop_
_entity.id
_entity.type
_entity.pdbx_description
1 polymer ?
#
loop_
_entity_poly.entity_id
_entity_poly.type
_entity_poly.pdbx_seq_one_letter_code
_entity_poly.pdbx_strand_id
1 'polypeptide(L)'
;MQSSSEQGQNPLFAQLLNLVAPVAFVFAVVSENFVSSRISLDYFKNYFILFLFIIIFPTAFILIGDPSFFKEFYQSTLYILLPLASVYFIGYLQCTKEDYEQAFFIIFLGCMLSLVPKLMSGDIVYQLIKAGIAGDSEVGTESDIVSFMFGLLTLYYFKNRKYGLFILALLFSILSFKRIVLTGICISLLVYTFLKWYPSLFSHKKMILLFVLLFNLAVPMLMLEATNDSVIAQEISEDWFDTSIESLTMGRKGFYSVITQKLGEPTVIGVGYGKAKAVFIQALGRAEYIHSDLIKLLYELGILGYCIWVFFWYKNNIKQLDMFALSIYMNILFISDNVFVYFPTLFLYYLLQSNFLLNESLLNDSKIKSLKIPSVTPNFLARV
;
A
#
# COMPACT_ATOMS: atom_id res chain seq x y z
N MET A 1 -32.07 -1.26 -13.92
CA MET A 1 -32.65 -1.12 -12.56
C MET A 1 -31.60 -1.59 -11.57
N GLN A 2 -30.71 -0.70 -11.14
CA GLN A 2 -29.68 -0.98 -10.13
C GLN A 2 -30.22 -0.55 -8.77
N SER A 3 -30.12 -1.43 -7.79
CA SER A 3 -30.62 -1.25 -6.42
C SER A 3 -29.86 -0.13 -5.72
N SER A 4 -30.56 0.97 -5.51
CA SER A 4 -30.17 2.12 -4.68
C SER A 4 -30.16 1.81 -3.17
N SER A 5 -29.86 0.57 -2.76
CA SER A 5 -29.98 0.11 -1.37
C SER A 5 -28.71 0.26 -0.53
N GLU A 6 -27.57 0.69 -1.10
CA GLU A 6 -26.35 0.96 -0.32
C GLU A 6 -26.18 2.43 0.12
N GLN A 7 -27.14 3.32 -0.19
CA GLN A 7 -27.08 4.73 0.23
C GLN A 7 -27.48 4.99 1.70
N GLY A 8 -27.75 3.95 2.50
CA GLY A 8 -28.28 4.11 3.85
C GLY A 8 -27.28 4.17 5.00
N GLN A 9 -26.01 3.77 4.80
CA GLN A 9 -25.03 3.90 5.87
C GLN A 9 -24.41 5.29 5.85
N ASN A 10 -24.60 6.04 6.95
CA ASN A 10 -23.98 7.34 7.13
C ASN A 10 -22.47 7.18 6.88
N PRO A 11 -21.89 7.82 5.84
CA PRO A 11 -20.49 7.63 5.49
C PRO A 11 -19.56 7.98 6.66
N LEU A 12 -20.01 8.85 7.57
CA LEU A 12 -19.33 9.19 8.81
C LEU A 12 -19.23 8.00 9.78
N PHE A 13 -20.24 7.14 9.86
CA PHE A 13 -20.27 5.97 10.75
C PHE A 13 -19.32 4.87 10.25
N ALA A 14 -19.29 4.59 8.95
CA ALA A 14 -18.31 3.69 8.35
C ALA A 14 -16.87 4.22 8.51
N GLN A 15 -16.69 5.54 8.37
CA GLN A 15 -15.40 6.21 8.63
C GLN A 15 -14.99 6.12 10.12
N LEU A 16 -15.93 6.26 11.05
CA LEU A 16 -15.70 6.09 12.49
C LEU A 16 -15.34 4.64 12.83
N LEU A 17 -16.00 3.65 12.24
CA LEU A 17 -15.66 2.23 12.43
C LEU A 17 -14.23 1.91 11.97
N ASN A 18 -13.79 2.53 10.88
CA ASN A 18 -12.40 2.43 10.40
C ASN A 18 -11.39 3.10 11.34
N LEU A 19 -11.82 4.02 12.20
CA LEU A 19 -11.01 4.63 13.27
C LEU A 19 -11.04 3.83 14.57
N VAL A 20 -12.03 2.96 14.80
CA VAL A 20 -12.13 2.15 16.02
C VAL A 20 -10.92 1.24 16.18
N ALA A 21 -10.39 0.62 15.11
CA ALA A 21 -9.23 -0.26 15.22
C ALA A 21 -7.92 0.49 15.60
N PRO A 22 -7.53 1.61 14.97
CA PRO A 22 -6.41 2.43 15.42
C PRO A 22 -6.60 3.00 16.83
N VAL A 23 -7.81 3.46 17.17
CA VAL A 23 -8.10 4.03 18.49
C VAL A 23 -8.07 2.96 19.57
N ALA A 24 -8.67 1.79 19.33
CA ALA A 24 -8.59 0.64 20.24
C ALA A 24 -7.15 0.14 20.38
N PHE A 25 -6.36 0.19 19.31
CA PHE A 25 -4.93 -0.12 19.36
C PHE A 25 -4.15 0.89 20.22
N VAL A 26 -4.41 2.20 20.06
CA VAL A 26 -3.83 3.24 20.94
C VAL A 26 -4.25 3.01 22.39
N PHE A 27 -5.53 2.73 22.67
CA PHE A 27 -5.99 2.47 24.04
C PHE A 27 -5.41 1.19 24.65
N ALA A 28 -5.20 0.13 23.85
CA ALA A 28 -4.62 -1.13 24.32
C ALA A 28 -3.11 -1.01 24.60
N VAL A 29 -2.39 -0.16 23.86
CA VAL A 29 -0.93 0.04 24.01
C VAL A 29 -0.59 1.04 25.11
N VAL A 30 -1.44 2.05 25.36
CA VAL A 30 -1.15 3.12 26.34
C VAL A 30 -1.16 2.64 27.80
N SER A 31 -1.68 1.45 28.11
CA SER A 31 -2.00 1.12 29.51
C SER A 31 -0.81 0.76 30.41
N GLU A 32 0.34 0.25 29.93
CA GLU A 32 1.40 -0.20 30.86
C GLU A 32 2.84 -0.06 30.30
N ASN A 33 3.58 0.91 30.84
CA ASN A 33 5.05 1.09 30.78
C ASN A 33 5.68 1.70 29.52
N PHE A 34 6.18 2.94 29.68
CA PHE A 34 6.94 3.69 28.66
C PHE A 34 8.46 3.53 28.87
N VAL A 35 9.19 3.04 27.85
CA VAL A 35 10.67 3.11 27.76
C VAL A 35 11.15 3.69 26.42
N SER A 36 11.97 4.75 26.48
CA SER A 36 12.38 5.59 25.33
C SER A 36 13.16 4.87 24.23
N SER A 37 12.66 4.92 22.98
CA SER A 37 13.44 4.67 21.76
C SER A 37 13.26 5.81 20.73
N ARG A 38 14.36 6.36 20.21
CA ARG A 38 14.38 7.51 19.26
C ARG A 38 14.34 7.10 17.79
N ILE A 39 14.48 5.81 17.48
CA ILE A 39 14.90 5.34 16.15
C ILE A 39 13.74 5.33 15.11
N SER A 40 12.47 5.44 15.53
CA SER A 40 11.33 5.43 14.61
C SER A 40 11.04 6.79 13.93
N LEU A 41 11.37 7.91 14.58
CA LEU A 41 10.83 9.23 14.20
C LEU A 41 11.42 9.79 12.90
N ASP A 42 12.72 9.61 12.65
CA ASP A 42 13.39 10.13 11.44
C ASP A 42 12.89 9.44 10.16
N TYR A 43 12.46 8.19 10.28
CA TYR A 43 11.92 7.44 9.15
C TYR A 43 10.56 7.99 8.72
N PHE A 44 9.65 8.16 9.68
CA PHE A 44 8.34 8.76 9.44
C PHE A 44 8.42 10.22 9.02
N LYS A 45 9.43 10.96 9.49
CA LYS A 45 9.71 12.33 9.05
C LYS A 45 9.91 12.42 7.53
N ASN A 46 10.59 11.45 6.91
CA ASN A 46 10.80 11.46 5.46
C ASN A 46 9.50 11.23 4.68
N TYR A 47 8.61 10.35 5.17
CA TYR A 47 7.28 10.20 4.57
C TYR A 47 6.43 11.44 4.80
N PHE A 48 6.48 12.02 5.99
CA PHE A 48 5.75 13.24 6.29
C PHE A 48 6.19 14.38 5.37
N ILE A 49 7.50 14.56 5.16
CA ILE A 49 8.03 15.51 4.19
C ILE A 49 7.56 15.17 2.77
N LEU A 50 7.58 13.90 2.38
CA LEU A 50 7.13 13.47 1.06
C LEU A 50 5.65 13.80 0.84
N PHE A 51 4.79 13.52 1.81
CA PHE A 51 3.36 13.83 1.70
C PHE A 51 3.08 15.31 1.83
N LEU A 52 3.84 16.03 2.65
CA LEU A 52 3.74 17.48 2.75
C LEU A 52 4.18 18.14 1.44
N PHE A 53 5.15 17.56 0.73
CA PHE A 53 5.46 17.94 -0.66
C PHE A 53 4.28 17.66 -1.60
N ILE A 54 3.66 16.47 -1.53
CA ILE A 54 2.44 16.14 -2.30
C ILE A 54 1.28 17.10 -1.98
N ILE A 55 1.23 17.70 -0.79
CA ILE A 55 0.18 18.64 -0.39
C ILE A 55 0.50 20.05 -0.83
N ILE A 56 1.70 20.54 -0.52
CA ILE A 56 2.11 21.93 -0.81
C ILE A 56 2.20 22.15 -2.32
N PHE A 57 2.77 21.21 -3.06
CA PHE A 57 3.02 21.37 -4.49
C PHE A 57 1.71 21.62 -5.27
N PRO A 58 0.60 20.87 -5.05
CA PRO A 58 -0.71 21.17 -5.62
C PRO A 58 -1.43 22.35 -4.98
N THR A 59 -1.29 22.59 -3.67
CA THR A 59 -1.99 23.71 -3.00
C THR A 59 -1.57 25.06 -3.61
N ALA A 60 -0.32 25.18 -4.06
CA ALA A 60 0.15 26.35 -4.80
C ALA A 60 -0.63 26.58 -6.12
N PHE A 61 -1.10 25.51 -6.78
CA PHE A 61 -1.94 25.60 -7.98
C PHE A 61 -3.43 25.77 -7.67
N ILE A 62 -3.90 25.23 -6.54
CA ILE A 62 -5.30 25.33 -6.10
C ILE A 62 -5.67 26.76 -5.70
N LEU A 63 -4.73 27.56 -5.17
CA LEU A 63 -4.96 28.99 -4.88
C LEU A 63 -5.35 29.82 -6.11
N ILE A 64 -5.24 29.25 -7.32
CA ILE A 64 -5.59 29.87 -8.60
C ILE A 64 -6.89 29.26 -9.19
N GLY A 65 -7.48 28.22 -8.57
CA GLY A 65 -8.53 27.37 -9.17
C GLY A 65 -9.90 27.31 -8.46
N ASP A 66 -10.79 26.48 -9.01
CA ASP A 66 -12.20 26.27 -8.60
C ASP A 66 -12.35 25.71 -7.15
N PRO A 67 -13.21 26.32 -6.30
CA PRO A 67 -13.51 25.85 -4.95
C PRO A 67 -13.89 24.37 -4.81
N SER A 68 -14.48 23.75 -5.83
CA SER A 68 -14.89 22.35 -5.81
C SER A 68 -13.71 21.38 -5.60
N PHE A 69 -12.50 21.78 -6.02
CA PHE A 69 -11.28 20.98 -5.86
C PHE A 69 -10.83 20.83 -4.41
N PHE A 70 -11.12 21.80 -3.54
CA PHE A 70 -10.65 21.74 -2.15
C PHE A 70 -11.21 20.52 -1.41
N LYS A 71 -12.49 20.19 -1.62
CA LYS A 71 -13.13 19.06 -0.94
C LYS A 71 -12.42 17.74 -1.26
N GLU A 72 -12.18 17.47 -2.54
CA GLU A 72 -11.56 16.22 -2.99
C GLU A 72 -10.08 16.13 -2.62
N PHE A 73 -9.38 17.27 -2.64
CA PHE A 73 -8.01 17.40 -2.17
C PHE A 73 -7.89 17.03 -0.68
N TYR A 74 -8.70 17.65 0.19
CA TYR A 74 -8.66 17.37 1.62
C TYR A 74 -8.99 15.92 1.93
N GLN A 75 -10.04 15.37 1.32
CA GLN A 75 -10.43 13.99 1.55
C GLN A 75 -9.31 13.01 1.15
N SER A 76 -8.75 13.16 -0.07
CA SER A 76 -7.67 12.29 -0.54
C SER A 76 -6.40 12.42 0.31
N THR A 77 -6.08 13.64 0.73
CA THR A 77 -4.93 13.93 1.59
C THR A 77 -5.08 13.28 2.96
N LEU A 78 -6.26 13.36 3.57
CA LEU A 78 -6.52 12.78 4.89
C LEU A 78 -6.40 11.26 4.87
N TYR A 79 -6.87 10.58 3.82
CA TYR A 79 -6.74 9.13 3.70
C TYR A 79 -5.29 8.65 3.65
N ILE A 80 -4.38 9.48 3.14
CA ILE A 80 -2.95 9.17 3.05
C ILE A 80 -2.20 9.56 4.32
N LEU A 81 -2.45 10.77 4.83
CA LEU A 81 -1.75 11.31 5.99
C LEU A 81 -2.18 10.66 7.31
N LEU A 82 -3.46 10.37 7.49
CA LEU A 82 -3.97 9.90 8.77
C LEU A 82 -3.40 8.53 9.16
N PRO A 83 -3.32 7.51 8.28
CA PRO A 83 -2.64 6.25 8.62
C PRO A 83 -1.19 6.45 9.04
N LEU A 84 -0.47 7.33 8.33
CA LEU A 84 0.93 7.64 8.62
C LEU A 84 1.06 8.33 9.97
N ALA A 85 0.22 9.34 10.24
CA ALA A 85 0.19 10.06 11.51
C ALA A 85 -0.16 9.11 12.67
N SER A 86 -1.13 8.22 12.50
CA SER A 86 -1.48 7.22 13.50
C SER A 86 -0.29 6.33 13.86
N VAL A 87 0.43 5.80 12.86
CA VAL A 87 1.61 4.98 13.11
C VAL A 87 2.77 5.79 13.69
N TYR A 88 2.93 7.04 13.30
CA TYR A 88 3.90 7.96 13.92
C TYR A 88 3.61 8.14 15.43
N PHE A 89 2.35 8.37 15.80
CA PHE A 89 1.95 8.46 17.21
C PHE A 89 2.18 7.15 17.96
N ILE A 90 1.87 6.00 17.35
CA ILE A 90 2.17 4.68 17.91
C ILE A 90 3.68 4.52 18.14
N GLY A 91 4.51 4.93 17.19
CA GLY A 91 5.97 4.93 17.33
C GLY A 91 6.46 5.79 18.49
N TYR A 92 5.73 6.84 18.86
CA TYR A 92 5.99 7.66 20.05
C TYR A 92 5.59 6.96 21.36
N LEU A 93 4.62 6.04 21.31
CA LEU A 93 4.14 5.28 22.46
C LEU A 93 5.10 4.17 22.92
N GLN A 94 6.26 4.01 22.28
CA GLN A 94 7.33 3.12 22.73
C GLN A 94 6.92 1.63 22.78
N CYS A 95 6.10 1.19 21.82
CA CYS A 95 5.72 -0.20 21.67
C CYS A 95 6.91 -1.17 21.67
N THR A 96 6.79 -2.24 22.43
CA THR A 96 7.68 -3.41 22.39
C THR A 96 7.39 -4.28 21.16
N LYS A 97 8.25 -5.25 20.90
CA LYS A 97 8.04 -6.21 19.81
C LYS A 97 6.79 -7.06 20.07
N GLU A 98 6.57 -7.43 21.32
CA GLU A 98 5.43 -8.19 21.79
C GLU A 98 4.11 -7.44 21.53
N ASP A 99 4.09 -6.13 21.78
CA ASP A 99 2.92 -5.27 21.49
C ASP A 99 2.57 -5.28 20.01
N TYR A 100 3.57 -5.16 19.13
CA TYR A 100 3.36 -5.28 17.68
C TYR A 100 2.83 -6.66 17.30
N GLU A 101 3.39 -7.73 17.85
CA GLU A 101 2.92 -9.09 17.56
C GLU A 101 1.47 -9.31 17.99
N GLN A 102 1.08 -8.80 19.16
CA GLN A 102 -0.30 -8.82 19.63
C GLN A 102 -1.20 -7.96 18.75
N ALA A 103 -0.75 -6.77 18.33
CA ALA A 103 -1.45 -5.91 17.39
C ALA A 103 -1.81 -6.64 16.10
N PHE A 104 -0.81 -7.25 15.45
CA PHE A 104 -1.00 -7.95 14.19
C PHE A 104 -1.91 -9.16 14.34
N PHE A 105 -1.83 -9.86 15.47
CA PHE A 105 -2.75 -10.97 15.76
C PHE A 105 -4.20 -10.49 15.96
N ILE A 106 -4.42 -9.39 16.68
CA ILE A 106 -5.75 -8.79 16.86
C ILE A 106 -6.31 -8.30 15.52
N ILE A 107 -5.50 -7.61 14.71
CA ILE A 107 -5.88 -7.16 13.37
C ILE A 107 -6.25 -8.37 12.50
N PHE A 108 -5.43 -9.42 12.51
CA PHE A 108 -5.70 -10.66 11.79
C PHE A 108 -7.02 -11.31 12.22
N LEU A 109 -7.28 -11.42 13.53
CA LEU A 109 -8.54 -11.95 14.05
C LEU A 109 -9.73 -11.07 13.65
N GLY A 110 -9.60 -9.74 13.70
CA GLY A 110 -10.63 -8.82 13.24
C GLY A 110 -10.94 -8.99 11.75
N CYS A 111 -9.91 -9.14 10.92
CA CYS A 111 -10.05 -9.44 9.49
C CYS A 111 -10.80 -10.76 9.27
N MET A 112 -10.42 -11.82 10.00
CA MET A 112 -11.09 -13.12 9.95
C MET A 112 -12.55 -13.03 10.36
N LEU A 113 -12.85 -12.38 11.49
CA LEU A 113 -14.22 -12.22 11.99
C LEU A 113 -15.09 -11.39 11.05
N SER A 114 -14.51 -10.49 10.24
CA SER A 114 -15.22 -9.77 9.20
C SER A 114 -15.54 -10.64 7.97
N LEU A 115 -14.61 -11.52 7.57
CA LEU A 115 -14.73 -12.32 6.35
C LEU A 115 -15.52 -13.63 6.56
N VAL A 116 -15.36 -14.30 7.70
CA VAL A 116 -15.99 -15.59 7.99
C VAL A 116 -17.52 -15.55 7.91
N PRO A 117 -18.24 -14.56 8.49
CA PRO A 117 -19.69 -14.47 8.36
C PRO A 117 -20.16 -14.34 6.91
N LYS A 118 -19.40 -13.60 6.08
CA LYS A 118 -19.67 -13.47 4.64
C LYS A 118 -19.48 -14.81 3.92
N LEU A 119 -18.46 -15.58 4.31
CA LEU A 119 -18.23 -16.94 3.78
C LEU A 119 -19.34 -17.91 4.20
N MET A 120 -19.85 -17.77 5.42
CA MET A 120 -20.91 -18.63 5.97
C MET A 120 -22.30 -18.30 5.44
N SER A 121 -22.56 -17.11 4.88
CA SER A 121 -23.88 -16.75 4.36
C SER A 121 -24.29 -17.52 3.09
N GLY A 122 -23.46 -18.44 2.59
CA GLY A 122 -23.77 -19.34 1.48
C GLY A 122 -23.67 -18.71 0.09
N ASP A 123 -23.80 -17.38 0.00
CA ASP A 123 -23.67 -16.63 -1.25
C ASP A 123 -22.29 -16.81 -1.90
N ILE A 124 -21.23 -16.93 -1.09
CA ILE A 124 -19.86 -17.03 -1.62
C ILE A 124 -19.60 -18.37 -2.30
N VAL A 125 -20.14 -19.48 -1.80
CA VAL A 125 -19.94 -20.81 -2.44
C VAL A 125 -20.65 -20.84 -3.80
N TYR A 126 -21.85 -20.26 -3.87
CA TYR A 126 -22.57 -20.11 -5.13
C TYR A 126 -21.83 -19.20 -6.11
N GLN A 127 -21.35 -18.04 -5.64
CA GLN A 127 -20.55 -17.13 -6.48
C GLN A 127 -19.20 -17.74 -6.88
N LEU A 128 -18.62 -18.61 -6.06
CA LEU A 128 -17.39 -19.37 -6.36
C LEU A 128 -17.56 -20.31 -7.54
N ILE A 129 -18.64 -21.09 -7.51
CA ILE A 129 -19.01 -21.98 -8.60
C ILE A 129 -19.32 -21.15 -9.85
N LYS A 130 -20.03 -20.03 -9.68
CA LYS A 130 -20.38 -19.15 -10.80
C LYS A 130 -19.15 -18.46 -11.41
N ALA A 131 -18.22 -17.95 -10.61
CA ALA A 131 -17.00 -17.29 -11.10
C ALA A 131 -16.03 -18.27 -11.77
N GLY A 132 -15.90 -19.49 -11.21
CA GLY A 132 -15.06 -20.53 -11.79
C GLY A 132 -15.60 -21.12 -13.09
N ILE A 133 -16.92 -21.15 -13.28
CA ILE A 133 -17.57 -21.75 -14.47
C ILE A 133 -17.96 -20.70 -15.51
N ALA A 134 -18.44 -19.53 -15.10
CA ALA A 134 -19.01 -18.52 -16.00
C ALA A 134 -18.03 -17.39 -16.37
N GLY A 135 -16.89 -17.27 -15.69
CA GLY A 135 -15.95 -16.16 -15.92
C GLY A 135 -16.51 -14.78 -15.55
N ASP A 136 -17.68 -14.72 -14.92
CA ASP A 136 -18.29 -13.49 -14.41
C ASP A 136 -17.40 -12.93 -13.31
N SER A 137 -16.90 -11.71 -13.53
CA SER A 137 -15.94 -11.01 -12.66
C SER A 137 -16.60 -10.16 -11.58
N GLU A 138 -17.92 -10.22 -11.43
CA GLU A 138 -18.66 -9.46 -10.42
C GLU A 138 -19.02 -10.33 -9.22
N VAL A 139 -18.01 -10.93 -8.57
CA VAL A 139 -18.20 -11.57 -7.27
C VAL A 139 -18.22 -10.47 -6.21
N GLY A 140 -19.30 -10.38 -5.43
CA GLY A 140 -19.53 -9.32 -4.44
C GLY A 140 -18.47 -9.24 -3.32
N THR A 141 -17.57 -10.22 -3.24
CA THR A 141 -16.44 -10.25 -2.32
C THR A 141 -15.20 -9.53 -2.85
N GLU A 142 -15.13 -9.25 -4.16
CA GLU A 142 -13.96 -8.62 -4.79
C GLU A 142 -13.74 -7.18 -4.33
N SER A 143 -14.70 -6.54 -3.66
CA SER A 143 -14.57 -5.17 -3.16
C SER A 143 -14.02 -5.07 -1.73
N ASP A 144 -13.78 -6.18 -1.04
CA ASP A 144 -13.48 -6.12 0.39
C ASP A 144 -12.04 -5.63 0.66
N ILE A 145 -11.93 -4.50 1.38
CA ILE A 145 -10.68 -3.89 1.83
C ILE A 145 -9.83 -4.89 2.65
N VAL A 146 -10.49 -5.81 3.35
CA VAL A 146 -9.84 -6.80 4.22
C VAL A 146 -8.92 -7.74 3.44
N SER A 147 -9.19 -7.98 2.15
CA SER A 147 -8.34 -8.80 1.27
C SER A 147 -6.89 -8.28 1.20
N PHE A 148 -6.70 -6.97 1.06
CA PHE A 148 -5.37 -6.36 1.01
C PHE A 148 -4.62 -6.51 2.34
N MET A 149 -5.34 -6.48 3.45
CA MET A 149 -4.75 -6.67 4.77
C MET A 149 -4.24 -8.10 4.96
N PHE A 150 -4.98 -9.11 4.48
CA PHE A 150 -4.50 -10.49 4.50
C PHE A 150 -3.23 -10.69 3.68
N GLY A 151 -3.09 -10.00 2.54
CA GLY A 151 -1.84 -10.05 1.76
C GLY A 151 -0.64 -9.50 2.52
N LEU A 152 -0.80 -8.35 3.20
CA LEU A 152 0.24 -7.78 4.06
C LEU A 152 0.61 -8.71 5.23
N LEU A 153 -0.40 -9.26 5.92
CA LEU A 153 -0.21 -10.20 7.04
C LEU A 153 0.44 -11.51 6.60
N THR A 154 0.14 -11.98 5.39
CA THR A 154 0.80 -13.16 4.79
C THR A 154 2.30 -12.93 4.68
N LEU A 155 2.73 -11.80 4.10
CA LEU A 155 4.16 -11.46 3.99
C LEU A 155 4.82 -11.33 5.38
N TYR A 156 4.10 -10.72 6.33
CA TYR A 156 4.55 -10.59 7.71
C TYR A 156 4.80 -11.93 8.41
N TYR A 157 3.83 -12.85 8.36
CA TYR A 157 3.95 -14.15 9.04
C TYR A 157 4.98 -15.06 8.37
N PHE A 158 5.12 -14.98 7.04
CA PHE A 158 6.20 -15.64 6.31
C PHE A 158 7.57 -15.22 6.84
N LYS A 159 7.82 -13.90 6.89
CA LYS A 159 9.09 -13.32 7.37
C LYS A 159 9.42 -13.75 8.80
N ASN A 160 8.43 -13.78 9.70
CA ASN A 160 8.63 -14.14 11.10
C ASN A 160 8.56 -15.66 11.36
N ARG A 161 8.54 -16.49 10.32
CA ARG A 161 8.50 -17.96 10.41
C ARG A 161 7.30 -18.51 11.20
N LYS A 162 6.20 -17.76 11.30
CA LYS A 162 4.95 -18.20 11.93
C LYS A 162 4.09 -18.94 10.89
N TYR A 163 4.56 -20.12 10.45
CA TYR A 163 4.01 -20.81 9.27
C TYR A 163 2.52 -21.16 9.37
N GLY A 164 2.02 -21.48 10.57
CA GLY A 164 0.58 -21.73 10.77
C GLY A 164 -0.28 -20.51 10.45
N LEU A 165 0.10 -19.33 10.97
CA LEU A 165 -0.59 -18.07 10.68
C LEU A 165 -0.37 -17.61 9.23
N PHE A 166 0.81 -17.88 8.65
CA PHE A 166 1.09 -17.63 7.24
C PHE A 166 0.13 -18.42 6.33
N ILE A 167 0.00 -19.73 6.54
CA ILE A 167 -0.89 -20.58 5.74
C ILE A 167 -2.34 -20.11 5.90
N LEU A 168 -2.75 -19.76 7.11
CA LEU A 168 -4.10 -19.29 7.37
C LEU A 168 -4.38 -17.93 6.70
N ALA A 169 -3.45 -16.96 6.79
CA ALA A 169 -3.57 -15.66 6.12
C ALA A 169 -3.56 -15.79 4.59
N LEU A 170 -2.74 -16.71 4.04
CA LEU A 170 -2.72 -17.01 2.62
C LEU A 170 -4.05 -17.64 2.17
N LEU A 171 -4.60 -18.57 2.95
CA LEU A 171 -5.91 -19.17 2.68
C LEU A 171 -7.00 -18.09 2.63
N PHE A 172 -7.06 -17.18 3.60
CA PHE A 172 -8.02 -16.08 3.57
C PHE A 172 -7.78 -15.09 2.42
N SER A 173 -6.52 -14.87 2.02
CA SER A 173 -6.21 -14.09 0.81
C SER A 173 -6.80 -14.74 -0.44
N ILE A 174 -6.68 -16.08 -0.57
CA ILE A 174 -7.26 -16.84 -1.69
C ILE A 174 -8.79 -16.79 -1.65
N LEU A 175 -9.39 -17.01 -0.47
CA LEU A 175 -10.84 -16.98 -0.28
C LEU A 175 -11.45 -15.58 -0.51
N SER A 176 -10.64 -14.53 -0.53
CA SER A 176 -11.09 -13.18 -0.88
C SER A 176 -11.19 -12.92 -2.39
N PHE A 177 -10.68 -13.84 -3.24
CA PHE A 177 -10.70 -13.78 -4.71
C PHE A 177 -10.09 -12.52 -5.35
N LYS A 178 -9.43 -11.66 -4.59
CA LYS A 178 -8.68 -10.52 -5.16
C LYS A 178 -7.40 -11.00 -5.85
N ARG A 179 -7.50 -11.24 -7.16
CA ARG A 179 -6.38 -11.65 -8.04
C ARG A 179 -5.14 -10.79 -7.85
N ILE A 180 -5.29 -9.46 -7.77
CA ILE A 180 -4.14 -8.57 -7.57
C ILE A 180 -3.44 -8.80 -6.24
N VAL A 181 -4.17 -9.10 -5.16
CA VAL A 181 -3.57 -9.38 -3.85
C VAL A 181 -2.69 -10.62 -3.96
N LEU A 182 -3.17 -11.68 -4.62
CA LEU A 182 -2.42 -12.91 -4.83
C LEU A 182 -1.18 -12.67 -5.69
N THR A 183 -1.31 -11.95 -6.82
CA THR A 183 -0.18 -11.53 -7.65
C THR A 183 0.85 -10.73 -6.85
N GLY A 184 0.38 -9.80 -6.02
CA GLY A 184 1.19 -9.02 -5.09
C GLY A 184 1.98 -9.89 -4.14
N ILE A 185 1.34 -10.86 -3.49
CA ILE A 185 1.99 -11.81 -2.57
C ILE A 185 3.05 -12.62 -3.32
N CYS A 186 2.68 -13.21 -4.46
CA CYS A 186 3.56 -14.07 -5.26
C CYS A 186 4.83 -13.33 -5.71
N ILE A 187 4.68 -12.16 -6.33
CA ILE A 187 5.82 -11.37 -6.82
C ILE A 187 6.67 -10.88 -5.64
N SER A 188 6.07 -10.44 -4.55
CA SER A 188 6.82 -9.93 -3.39
C SER A 188 7.61 -11.03 -2.70
N LEU A 189 7.04 -12.23 -2.55
CA LEU A 189 7.75 -13.40 -2.03
C LEU A 189 8.87 -13.83 -2.96
N LEU A 190 8.64 -13.84 -4.28
CA LEU A 190 9.65 -14.18 -5.28
C LEU A 190 10.84 -13.20 -5.25
N VAL A 191 10.56 -11.89 -5.24
CA VAL A 191 11.61 -10.87 -5.12
C VAL A 191 12.36 -10.99 -3.81
N TYR A 192 11.64 -11.24 -2.70
CA TYR A 192 12.24 -11.44 -1.38
C TYR A 192 13.19 -12.64 -1.36
N THR A 193 12.74 -13.82 -1.81
CA THR A 193 13.54 -15.05 -1.80
C THR A 193 14.72 -14.93 -2.76
N PHE A 194 14.51 -14.37 -3.95
CA PHE A 194 15.57 -14.12 -4.92
C PHE A 194 16.68 -13.21 -4.36
N LEU A 195 16.33 -12.03 -3.84
CA LEU A 195 17.33 -11.10 -3.29
C LEU A 195 17.99 -11.61 -2.01
N LYS A 196 17.31 -12.48 -1.26
CA LYS A 196 17.90 -13.17 -0.11
C LYS A 196 18.94 -14.20 -0.53
N TRP A 197 18.72 -14.91 -1.64
CA TRP A 197 19.70 -15.86 -2.20
C TRP A 197 20.85 -15.16 -2.94
N TYR A 198 20.60 -13.97 -3.49
CA TYR A 198 21.59 -13.16 -4.19
C TYR A 198 21.84 -11.81 -3.49
N PRO A 199 22.41 -11.81 -2.26
CA PRO A 199 22.60 -10.58 -1.47
C PRO A 199 23.52 -9.56 -2.15
N SER A 200 24.41 -10.00 -3.07
CA SER A 200 25.24 -9.12 -3.88
C SER A 200 24.43 -8.24 -4.84
N LEU A 201 23.24 -8.65 -5.27
CA LEU A 201 22.37 -7.78 -6.07
C LEU A 201 21.75 -6.70 -5.18
N PHE A 202 21.30 -7.06 -3.98
CA PHE A 202 20.69 -6.12 -3.04
C PHE A 202 21.67 -5.06 -2.50
N SER A 203 22.98 -5.31 -2.57
CA SER A 203 23.99 -4.30 -2.24
C SER A 203 24.03 -3.15 -3.25
N HIS A 204 23.61 -3.38 -4.51
CA HIS A 204 23.57 -2.37 -5.57
C HIS A 204 22.28 -1.53 -5.54
N LYS A 205 21.98 -0.94 -4.38
CA LYS A 205 20.72 -0.20 -4.11
C LYS A 205 20.41 0.89 -5.16
N LYS A 206 21.43 1.56 -5.69
CA LYS A 206 21.26 2.59 -6.73
C LYS A 206 20.71 2.02 -8.04
N MET A 207 21.20 0.86 -8.48
CA MET A 207 20.71 0.20 -9.69
C MET A 207 19.29 -0.31 -9.52
N ILE A 208 18.97 -0.92 -8.37
CA ILE A 208 17.61 -1.35 -8.06
C ILE A 208 16.66 -0.15 -8.03
N LEU A 209 17.06 0.96 -7.41
CA LEU A 209 16.24 2.17 -7.35
C LEU A 209 16.00 2.75 -8.75
N LEU A 210 17.02 2.78 -9.61
CA LEU A 210 16.87 3.20 -11.01
C LEU A 210 15.93 2.27 -11.77
N PHE A 211 16.10 0.95 -11.64
CA PHE A 211 15.24 -0.05 -12.29
C PHE A 211 13.78 0.11 -11.87
N VAL A 212 13.53 0.22 -10.57
CA VAL A 212 12.17 0.38 -10.03
C VAL A 212 11.55 1.70 -10.48
N LEU A 213 12.33 2.79 -10.55
CA LEU A 213 11.87 4.07 -11.07
C LEU A 213 11.47 3.97 -12.54
N LEU A 214 12.32 3.37 -13.39
CA LEU A 214 12.05 3.18 -14.80
C LEU A 214 10.84 2.27 -15.02
N PHE A 215 10.74 1.18 -14.27
CA PHE A 215 9.59 0.27 -14.30
C PHE A 215 8.28 0.99 -13.93
N ASN A 216 8.30 1.76 -12.84
CA ASN A 216 7.15 2.52 -12.38
C ASN A 216 6.76 3.65 -13.34
N LEU A 217 7.70 4.21 -14.11
CA LEU A 217 7.36 5.16 -15.17
C LEU A 217 6.80 4.45 -16.41
N ALA A 218 7.41 3.33 -16.81
CA ALA A 218 7.04 2.59 -18.00
C ALA A 218 5.62 1.99 -17.90
N VAL A 219 5.26 1.37 -16.78
CA VAL A 219 3.98 0.66 -16.64
C VAL A 219 2.76 1.59 -16.84
N PRO A 220 2.60 2.70 -16.10
CA PRO A 220 1.48 3.62 -16.31
C PRO A 220 1.49 4.26 -17.71
N MET A 221 2.68 4.55 -18.27
CA MET A 221 2.77 5.09 -19.63
C MET A 221 2.29 4.08 -20.67
N LEU A 222 2.68 2.81 -20.57
CA LEU A 222 2.19 1.74 -21.42
C LEU A 222 0.68 1.53 -21.25
N MET A 223 0.15 1.64 -20.02
CA MET A 223 -1.29 1.56 -19.78
C MET A 223 -2.06 2.72 -20.44
N LEU A 224 -1.53 3.94 -20.41
CA LEU A 224 -2.13 5.09 -21.09
C LEU A 224 -2.03 4.97 -22.61
N GLU A 225 -0.90 4.50 -23.12
CA GLU A 225 -0.70 4.28 -24.55
C GLU A 225 -1.62 3.18 -25.10
N ALA A 226 -1.91 2.17 -24.29
CA ALA A 226 -2.91 1.16 -24.60
C ALA A 226 -4.33 1.72 -24.70
N THR A 227 -4.61 2.86 -24.09
CA THR A 227 -5.95 3.46 -24.11
C THR A 227 -6.22 4.31 -25.33
N ASN A 228 -5.17 4.68 -26.06
CA ASN A 228 -5.24 5.49 -27.27
C ASN A 228 -5.34 4.65 -28.55
N ASP A 229 -5.60 3.33 -28.43
CA ASP A 229 -5.61 2.38 -29.56
C ASP A 229 -4.33 2.48 -30.41
N SER A 230 -3.19 2.71 -29.74
CA SER A 230 -1.91 2.75 -30.41
C SER A 230 -1.57 1.39 -31.03
N VAL A 231 -0.92 1.45 -32.19
CA VAL A 231 -0.46 0.24 -32.91
C VAL A 231 0.40 -0.64 -31.99
N ILE A 232 1.28 -0.01 -31.19
CA ILE A 232 2.16 -0.72 -30.26
C ILE A 232 1.36 -1.50 -29.22
N ALA A 233 0.30 -0.92 -28.67
CA ALA A 233 -0.50 -1.62 -27.66
C ALA A 233 -1.35 -2.73 -28.26
N GLN A 234 -1.85 -2.56 -29.49
CA GLN A 234 -2.55 -3.61 -30.21
C GLN A 234 -1.60 -4.78 -30.52
N GLU A 235 -0.40 -4.50 -31.04
CA GLU A 235 0.64 -5.50 -31.29
C GLU A 235 1.02 -6.26 -30.01
N ILE A 236 1.27 -5.56 -28.89
CA ILE A 236 1.56 -6.22 -27.62
C ILE A 236 0.38 -7.10 -27.17
N SER A 237 -0.84 -6.59 -27.26
CA SER A 237 -2.02 -7.30 -26.76
C SER A 237 -2.35 -8.55 -27.57
N GLU A 238 -2.38 -8.41 -28.90
CA GLU A 238 -2.79 -9.46 -29.83
C GLU A 238 -1.64 -10.44 -30.09
N ASP A 239 -0.43 -9.96 -30.37
CA ASP A 239 0.67 -10.85 -30.79
C ASP A 239 1.38 -11.53 -29.60
N TRP A 240 1.48 -10.87 -28.44
CA TRP A 240 2.24 -11.42 -27.30
C TRP A 240 1.34 -12.11 -26.27
N PHE A 241 0.13 -11.60 -26.06
CA PHE A 241 -0.78 -12.08 -25.02
C PHE A 241 -2.03 -12.78 -25.56
N ASP A 242 -2.28 -12.74 -26.88
CA ASP A 242 -3.49 -13.28 -27.51
C ASP A 242 -4.77 -12.88 -26.76
N THR A 243 -4.82 -11.61 -26.36
CA THR A 243 -5.92 -11.08 -25.54
C THR A 243 -6.21 -9.64 -25.92
N SER A 244 -7.40 -9.13 -25.58
CA SER A 244 -7.76 -7.73 -25.87
C SER A 244 -7.17 -6.76 -24.84
N ILE A 245 -7.00 -5.50 -25.24
CA ILE A 245 -6.56 -4.43 -24.34
C ILE A 245 -7.55 -4.25 -23.18
N GLU A 246 -8.86 -4.42 -23.45
CA GLU A 246 -9.90 -4.42 -22.45
C GLU A 246 -9.67 -5.54 -21.41
N SER A 247 -9.26 -6.73 -21.84
CA SER A 247 -8.90 -7.83 -20.93
C SER A 247 -7.65 -7.50 -20.11
N LEU A 248 -6.57 -7.00 -20.76
CA LEU A 248 -5.33 -6.58 -20.08
C LEU A 248 -5.56 -5.49 -19.04
N THR A 249 -6.42 -4.53 -19.35
CA THR A 249 -6.80 -3.44 -18.44
C THR A 249 -7.93 -3.83 -17.47
N MET A 250 -8.42 -5.06 -17.54
CA MET A 250 -9.56 -5.56 -16.75
C MET A 250 -10.79 -4.64 -16.84
N GLY A 251 -11.13 -4.21 -18.05
CA GLY A 251 -12.25 -3.33 -18.36
C GLY A 251 -12.00 -1.84 -18.11
N ARG A 252 -10.78 -1.44 -17.74
CA ARG A 252 -10.48 -0.06 -17.32
C ARG A 252 -10.06 0.88 -18.44
N LYS A 253 -9.92 0.37 -19.66
CA LYS A 253 -9.62 1.19 -20.85
C LYS A 253 -10.53 2.42 -20.95
N GLY A 254 -11.84 2.24 -20.73
CA GLY A 254 -12.82 3.33 -20.76
C GLY A 254 -12.61 4.40 -19.68
N PHE A 255 -12.12 4.01 -18.50
CA PHE A 255 -11.81 4.97 -17.43
C PHE A 255 -10.59 5.81 -17.81
N TYR A 256 -9.55 5.16 -18.33
CA TYR A 256 -8.33 5.84 -18.73
C TYR A 256 -8.53 6.73 -19.96
N SER A 257 -9.32 6.30 -20.95
CA SER A 257 -9.62 7.12 -22.13
C SER A 257 -10.37 8.39 -21.78
N VAL A 258 -11.32 8.36 -20.84
CA VAL A 258 -12.02 9.57 -20.35
C VAL A 258 -11.03 10.57 -19.75
N ILE A 259 -10.06 10.10 -18.98
CA ILE A 259 -9.04 10.97 -18.36
C ILE A 259 -8.15 11.58 -19.44
N THR A 260 -7.62 10.75 -20.34
CA THR A 260 -6.73 11.22 -21.43
C THR A 260 -7.45 12.20 -22.35
N GLN A 261 -8.73 11.97 -22.69
CA GLN A 261 -9.52 12.89 -23.51
C GLN A 261 -9.80 14.23 -22.84
N LYS A 262 -9.98 14.25 -21.50
CA LYS A 262 -10.35 15.46 -20.76
C LYS A 262 -9.15 16.24 -20.23
N LEU A 263 -8.07 15.57 -19.86
CA LEU A 263 -6.86 16.17 -19.30
C LEU A 263 -5.70 16.25 -20.30
N GLY A 264 -5.78 15.58 -21.44
CA GLY A 264 -4.68 15.44 -22.38
C GLY A 264 -3.67 14.40 -21.90
N GLU A 265 -2.44 14.48 -22.40
CA GLU A 265 -1.32 13.65 -21.95
C GLU A 265 -0.75 14.16 -20.61
N PRO A 266 -0.14 13.28 -19.78
CA PRO A 266 0.54 13.70 -18.57
C PRO A 266 1.65 14.73 -18.85
N THR A 267 1.53 15.91 -18.22
CA THR A 267 2.53 16.97 -18.36
C THR A 267 3.70 16.77 -17.39
N VAL A 268 4.76 17.57 -17.54
CA VAL A 268 5.92 17.52 -16.64
C VAL A 268 5.56 17.88 -15.19
N ILE A 269 4.64 18.82 -14.99
CA ILE A 269 4.28 19.42 -13.68
C ILE A 269 2.93 18.91 -13.15
N GLY A 270 2.13 18.26 -14.00
CA GLY A 270 0.82 17.73 -13.64
C GLY A 270 -0.27 18.78 -13.65
N VAL A 271 -1.48 18.36 -13.30
CA VAL A 271 -2.67 19.22 -13.32
C VAL A 271 -3.17 19.63 -11.92
N GLY A 272 -2.53 19.12 -10.86
CA GLY A 272 -2.91 19.37 -9.47
C GLY A 272 -3.66 18.18 -8.84
N TYR A 273 -3.33 17.87 -7.59
CA TYR A 273 -3.91 16.79 -6.79
C TYR A 273 -5.40 16.99 -6.51
N GLY A 274 -6.19 15.94 -6.73
CA GLY A 274 -7.65 15.95 -6.65
C GLY A 274 -8.35 16.30 -7.97
N LYS A 275 -7.67 16.91 -8.95
CA LYS A 275 -8.29 17.33 -10.22
C LYS A 275 -8.69 16.15 -11.09
N ALA A 276 -7.93 15.06 -11.07
CA ALA A 276 -8.24 13.89 -11.87
C ALA A 276 -9.59 13.28 -11.46
N LYS A 277 -9.85 13.21 -10.15
CA LYS A 277 -11.15 12.76 -9.61
C LYS A 277 -12.29 13.71 -9.94
N ALA A 278 -12.08 15.02 -9.83
CA ALA A 278 -13.09 16.02 -10.14
C ALA A 278 -13.50 15.99 -11.63
N VAL A 279 -12.54 15.84 -12.54
CA VAL A 279 -12.82 15.66 -13.96
C VAL A 279 -13.59 14.36 -14.21
N PHE A 280 -13.25 13.29 -13.49
CA PHE A 280 -13.96 12.02 -13.59
C PHE A 280 -15.44 12.13 -13.17
N ILE A 281 -15.69 12.80 -12.05
CA ILE A 281 -17.05 13.10 -11.56
C ILE A 281 -17.83 13.91 -12.59
N GLN A 282 -17.20 14.93 -13.17
CA GLN A 282 -17.84 15.79 -14.17
C GLN A 282 -18.16 15.02 -15.45
N ALA A 283 -17.29 14.10 -15.88
CA ALA A 283 -17.46 13.34 -17.12
C ALA A 283 -18.51 12.23 -17.00
N LEU A 284 -18.55 11.51 -15.87
CA LEU A 284 -19.44 10.36 -15.69
C LEU A 284 -20.72 10.69 -14.90
N GLY A 285 -20.80 11.87 -14.29
CA GLY A 285 -21.92 12.24 -13.42
C GLY A 285 -21.98 11.46 -12.10
N ARG A 286 -20.94 10.69 -11.76
CA ARG A 286 -20.85 9.86 -10.55
C ARG A 286 -19.45 9.87 -9.95
N ALA A 287 -19.36 9.71 -8.62
CA ALA A 287 -18.10 9.67 -7.89
C ALA A 287 -17.41 8.31 -8.05
N GLU A 288 -16.66 8.18 -9.14
CA GLU A 288 -15.79 7.04 -9.39
C GLU A 288 -14.31 7.42 -9.26
N TYR A 289 -13.49 6.44 -8.89
CA TYR A 289 -12.05 6.59 -8.79
C TYR A 289 -11.38 6.03 -10.03
N ILE A 290 -10.25 6.65 -10.36
CA ILE A 290 -9.28 6.04 -11.26
C ILE A 290 -8.74 4.83 -10.50
N HIS A 291 -9.05 3.62 -10.96
CA HIS A 291 -8.63 2.36 -10.33
C HIS A 291 -7.12 2.07 -10.54
N SER A 292 -6.28 3.09 -10.42
CA SER A 292 -4.82 3.03 -10.44
C SER A 292 -4.29 4.29 -9.77
N ASP A 293 -3.72 4.12 -8.58
CA ASP A 293 -3.07 5.21 -7.85
C ASP A 293 -1.85 5.76 -8.61
N LEU A 294 -1.13 4.93 -9.37
CA LEU A 294 0.02 5.39 -10.15
C LEU A 294 -0.39 6.30 -11.31
N ILE A 295 -1.43 5.94 -12.07
CA ILE A 295 -1.95 6.80 -13.15
C ILE A 295 -2.49 8.10 -12.55
N LYS A 296 -3.21 8.02 -11.42
CA LYS A 296 -3.69 9.20 -10.72
C LYS A 296 -2.55 10.14 -10.34
N LEU A 297 -1.50 9.64 -9.68
CA LEU A 297 -0.33 10.46 -9.31
C LEU A 297 0.39 11.03 -10.53
N LEU A 298 0.50 10.27 -11.62
CA LEU A 298 1.15 10.72 -12.85
C LEU A 298 0.43 11.95 -13.45
N TYR A 299 -0.90 11.93 -13.53
CA TYR A 299 -1.68 13.10 -13.98
C TYR A 299 -1.64 14.26 -12.98
N GLU A 300 -1.80 13.96 -11.70
CA GLU A 300 -1.97 14.98 -10.67
C GLU A 300 -0.66 15.70 -10.29
N LEU A 301 0.47 14.98 -10.25
CA LEU A 301 1.79 15.52 -9.89
C LEU A 301 2.70 15.74 -11.11
N GLY A 302 2.32 15.24 -12.28
CA GLY A 302 3.15 15.24 -13.47
C GLY A 302 4.28 14.24 -13.41
N ILE A 303 4.99 14.09 -14.53
CA ILE A 303 6.12 13.16 -14.66
C ILE A 303 7.19 13.45 -13.59
N LEU A 304 7.53 14.72 -13.36
CA LEU A 304 8.57 15.10 -12.40
C LEU A 304 8.14 14.78 -10.96
N GLY A 305 6.94 15.20 -10.56
CA GLY A 305 6.43 14.96 -9.21
C GLY A 305 6.21 13.48 -8.93
N TYR A 306 5.75 12.73 -9.94
CA TYR A 306 5.62 11.27 -9.90
C TYR A 306 6.99 10.59 -9.69
N CYS A 307 8.01 10.93 -10.48
CA CYS A 307 9.34 10.36 -10.33
C CYS A 307 9.97 10.68 -8.96
N ILE A 308 9.78 11.90 -8.45
CA ILE A 308 10.20 12.29 -7.10
C ILE A 308 9.51 11.39 -6.06
N TRP A 309 8.21 11.18 -6.21
CA TRP A 309 7.44 10.33 -5.31
C TRP A 309 7.94 8.89 -5.28
N VAL A 310 8.06 8.26 -6.46
CA VAL A 310 8.58 6.88 -6.59
C VAL A 310 9.99 6.77 -6.01
N PHE A 311 10.86 7.74 -6.32
CA PHE A 311 12.24 7.75 -5.82
C PHE A 311 12.28 7.78 -4.29
N PHE A 312 11.54 8.67 -3.64
CA PHE A 312 11.54 8.76 -2.18
C PHE A 312 10.86 7.56 -1.51
N TRP A 313 9.77 7.04 -2.10
CA TRP A 313 9.12 5.82 -1.65
C TRP A 313 10.12 4.66 -1.58
N TYR A 314 10.81 4.36 -2.67
CA TYR A 314 11.74 3.24 -2.70
C TYR A 314 13.07 3.51 -1.99
N LYS A 315 13.59 4.74 -2.01
CA LYS A 315 14.80 5.12 -1.27
C LYS A 315 14.66 4.85 0.23
N ASN A 316 13.48 5.05 0.80
CA ASN A 316 13.21 4.77 2.20
C ASN A 316 13.10 3.27 2.48
N ASN A 317 12.44 2.51 1.60
CA ASN A 317 12.17 1.09 1.81
C ASN A 317 13.31 0.15 1.42
N ILE A 318 14.19 0.53 0.49
CA ILE A 318 15.33 -0.31 0.04
C ILE A 318 16.44 -0.46 1.11
N LYS A 319 16.27 0.16 2.28
CA LYS A 319 17.21 0.03 3.39
C LYS A 319 17.22 -1.40 3.95
N GLN A 320 16.04 -2.02 4.05
CA GLN A 320 15.84 -3.38 4.54
C GLN A 320 15.10 -4.22 3.50
N LEU A 321 15.48 -5.50 3.35
CA LEU A 321 14.87 -6.39 2.37
C LEU A 321 13.38 -6.65 2.66
N ASP A 322 13.01 -6.77 3.94
CA ASP A 322 11.61 -7.00 4.35
C ASP A 322 10.71 -5.81 3.95
N MET A 323 11.19 -4.58 4.16
CA MET A 323 10.47 -3.35 3.79
C MET A 323 10.40 -3.16 2.27
N PHE A 324 11.47 -3.52 1.56
CA PHE A 324 11.48 -3.51 0.10
C PHE A 324 10.43 -4.46 -0.47
N ALA A 325 10.34 -5.70 0.06
CA ALA A 325 9.33 -6.67 -0.36
C ALA A 325 7.89 -6.18 -0.09
N LEU A 326 7.62 -5.59 1.09
CA LEU A 326 6.32 -4.96 1.36
C LEU A 326 6.01 -3.81 0.38
N SER A 327 7.03 -3.09 -0.08
CA SER A 327 6.85 -1.97 -1.01
C SER A 327 6.58 -2.44 -2.43
N ILE A 328 7.14 -3.57 -2.84
CA ILE A 328 6.76 -4.25 -4.09
C ILE A 328 5.29 -4.68 -4.03
N TYR A 329 4.84 -5.26 -2.91
CA TYR A 329 3.44 -5.62 -2.71
C TYR A 329 2.52 -4.40 -2.87
N MET A 330 2.78 -3.32 -2.15
CA MET A 330 1.98 -2.09 -2.25
C MET A 330 2.03 -1.48 -3.65
N ASN A 331 3.17 -1.54 -4.34
CA ASN A 331 3.29 -1.02 -5.69
C ASN A 331 2.43 -1.76 -6.70
N ILE A 332 2.37 -3.09 -6.60
CA ILE A 332 1.45 -3.91 -7.40
C ILE A 332 0.00 -3.49 -7.15
N LEU A 333 -0.37 -3.24 -5.89
CA LEU A 333 -1.69 -2.74 -5.58
C LEU A 333 -1.93 -1.32 -6.14
N PHE A 334 -0.95 -0.42 -6.07
CA PHE A 334 -1.07 0.94 -6.62
C PHE A 334 -1.21 0.96 -8.15
N ILE A 335 -0.62 -0.01 -8.86
CA ILE A 335 -0.78 -0.15 -10.31
C ILE A 335 -2.25 -0.41 -10.65
N SER A 336 -2.93 -1.26 -9.88
CA SER A 336 -4.24 -1.79 -10.27
C SER A 336 -5.39 -1.42 -9.33
N ASP A 337 -5.21 -0.62 -8.30
CA ASP A 337 -6.29 -0.29 -7.38
C ASP A 337 -6.05 1.09 -6.77
N ASN A 338 -7.09 1.65 -6.18
CA ASN A 338 -7.06 2.94 -5.49
C ASN A 338 -6.80 2.74 -3.98
N VAL A 339 -5.67 2.09 -3.66
CA VAL A 339 -5.29 1.78 -2.28
C VAL A 339 -5.04 3.01 -1.43
N PHE A 340 -4.78 4.18 -2.00
CA PHE A 340 -4.65 5.42 -1.24
C PHE A 340 -5.89 5.82 -0.46
N VAL A 341 -7.09 5.34 -0.85
CA VAL A 341 -8.30 5.58 -0.06
C VAL A 341 -8.60 4.47 0.97
N TYR A 342 -7.80 3.40 0.99
CA TYR A 342 -7.95 2.27 1.91
C TYR A 342 -7.14 2.50 3.18
N PHE A 343 -7.72 3.29 4.09
CA PHE A 343 -7.11 3.62 5.38
C PHE A 343 -6.57 2.39 6.14
N PRO A 344 -7.33 1.29 6.33
CA PRO A 344 -6.85 0.13 7.09
C PRO A 344 -5.62 -0.54 6.47
N THR A 345 -5.55 -0.60 5.13
CA THR A 345 -4.44 -1.18 4.37
C THR A 345 -3.18 -0.35 4.52
N LEU A 346 -3.28 0.98 4.32
CA LEU A 346 -2.14 1.88 4.52
C LEU A 346 -1.66 1.89 5.97
N PHE A 347 -2.60 1.87 6.93
CA PHE A 347 -2.27 1.83 8.35
C PHE A 347 -1.47 0.58 8.70
N LEU A 348 -1.95 -0.60 8.28
CA LEU A 348 -1.25 -1.86 8.50
C LEU A 348 0.12 -1.89 7.81
N TYR A 349 0.23 -1.37 6.58
CA TYR A 349 1.49 -1.28 5.87
C TYR A 349 2.53 -0.44 6.63
N TYR A 350 2.15 0.76 7.10
CA TYR A 350 3.05 1.59 7.90
C TYR A 350 3.37 0.96 9.26
N LEU A 351 2.40 0.29 9.89
CA LEU A 351 2.60 -0.39 11.18
C LEU A 351 3.62 -1.53 11.05
N LEU A 352 3.55 -2.31 9.96
CA LEU A 352 4.51 -3.36 9.64
C LEU A 352 5.92 -2.81 9.43
N GLN A 353 6.05 -1.68 8.73
CA GLN A 353 7.35 -1.01 8.59
C GLN A 353 7.94 -0.56 9.92
N SER A 354 7.11 0.03 10.79
CA SER A 354 7.54 0.44 12.12
C SER A 354 8.12 -0.73 12.91
N ASN A 355 7.43 -1.88 12.88
CA ASN A 355 7.92 -3.10 13.52
C ASN A 355 9.25 -3.61 12.93
N PHE A 356 9.44 -3.53 11.61
CA PHE A 356 10.69 -3.96 10.99
C PHE A 356 11.88 -3.05 11.37
N LEU A 357 11.65 -1.75 11.46
CA LEU A 357 12.64 -0.79 11.95
C LEU A 357 12.98 -1.04 13.43
N LEU A 358 11.98 -1.30 14.27
CA LEU A 358 12.20 -1.65 15.68
C LEU A 358 13.08 -2.90 15.80
N ASN A 359 12.76 -3.97 15.07
CA ASN A 359 13.53 -5.21 15.11
C ASN A 359 15.00 -5.01 14.68
N GLU A 360 15.26 -4.19 13.66
CA GLU A 360 16.63 -3.88 13.24
C GLU A 360 17.39 -3.10 14.33
N SER A 361 16.74 -2.13 14.98
CA SER A 361 17.35 -1.36 16.05
C SER A 361 17.79 -2.24 17.24
N LEU A 362 16.93 -3.17 17.68
CA LEU A 362 17.22 -4.11 18.76
C LEU A 362 18.38 -5.06 18.40
N LEU A 363 18.46 -5.50 17.14
CA LEU A 363 19.56 -6.33 16.65
C LEU A 363 20.90 -5.57 16.61
N ASN A 364 20.87 -4.27 16.34
CA ASN A 364 22.08 -3.44 16.35
C ASN A 364 22.57 -3.15 17.79
N ASP A 365 21.65 -2.85 18.71
CA ASP A 365 21.99 -2.60 20.11
C ASP A 365 22.59 -3.84 20.80
N SER A 366 22.05 -5.03 20.52
CA SER A 366 22.58 -6.29 21.06
C SER A 366 23.99 -6.60 20.55
N LYS A 367 24.30 -6.31 19.28
CA LYS A 367 25.66 -6.42 18.72
C LYS A 367 26.64 -5.45 19.36
N ILE A 368 26.22 -4.21 19.65
CA ILE A 368 27.08 -3.23 20.32
C ILE A 368 27.39 -3.66 21.76
N LYS A 369 26.39 -4.20 22.48
CA LYS A 369 26.58 -4.72 23.84
C LYS A 369 27.53 -5.93 23.87
N SER A 370 27.48 -6.83 22.90
CA SER A 370 28.39 -7.98 22.84
C SER A 370 29.84 -7.61 22.49
N LEU A 371 30.05 -6.54 21.71
CA LEU A 371 31.40 -6.04 21.37
C LEU A 371 32.09 -5.27 22.50
N LYS A 372 31.33 -4.75 23.49
CA LYS A 372 31.87 -3.94 24.60
C LYS A 372 32.32 -4.74 25.83
N ILE A 373 32.45 -6.07 25.74
CA ILE A 373 32.99 -6.89 26.84
C ILE A 373 34.28 -7.62 26.41
N PRO A 374 35.44 -6.94 26.35
CA PRO A 374 36.62 -7.51 26.95
C PRO A 374 36.46 -7.28 28.46
N SER A 375 36.21 -8.36 29.21
CA SER A 375 36.46 -8.34 30.64
C SER A 375 37.93 -7.97 30.82
N VAL A 376 38.19 -6.71 31.16
CA VAL A 376 39.46 -6.33 31.79
C VAL A 376 39.47 -7.13 33.07
N THR A 377 40.11 -8.30 33.00
CA THR A 377 40.35 -9.14 34.16
C THR A 377 41.07 -8.26 35.18
N PRO A 378 40.59 -8.19 36.43
CA PRO A 378 41.18 -7.35 37.47
C PRO A 378 42.55 -7.89 37.96
N ASN A 379 43.32 -8.58 37.11
CA ASN A 379 44.65 -9.09 37.44
C ASN A 379 45.75 -8.02 37.36
N PHE A 380 45.42 -6.77 37.02
CA PHE A 380 46.41 -5.68 37.04
C PHE A 380 46.49 -4.93 38.39
N LEU A 381 45.54 -5.14 39.31
CA LEU A 381 45.57 -4.54 40.66
C LEU A 381 46.16 -5.44 41.75
N ALA A 382 46.74 -6.59 41.38
CA ALA A 382 47.50 -7.46 42.29
C ALA A 382 49.03 -7.34 42.09
N ARG A 383 49.51 -6.30 41.38
CA ARG A 383 50.94 -6.04 41.13
C ARG A 383 51.40 -4.60 41.42
N VAL A 384 50.61 -3.85 42.18
CA VAL A 384 51.04 -2.62 42.88
C VAL A 384 50.64 -2.80 44.33
#